data_AF-A0A2P6W980-F1
#
_entry.id   AF-A0A2P6W980-F1
#
_cell.length_a   1.000
_cell.length_b   1.000
_cell.length_c   1.000
_cell.angle_alpha   90.00
_cell.angle_beta   90.00
_cell.angle_gamma   90.00
#
_symmetry.space_group_name_H-M   'P 1'
#
loop_
_entity.id
_entity.type
_entity.pdbx_description
1 polymer ?
#
loop_
_entity_poly.entity_id
_entity_poly.type
_entity_poly.pdbx_seq_one_letter_code
_entity_poly.pdbx_strand_id
1 'polypeptide(L)'
;MLEKEEREELKNRLKQKFSDYYEIAGGKNYRFYHLEAVRKLALKLAEKIDEDIDEKVLETAALYHDIGRAEDIEDGEMDPFEGHEGHDERGAEKVGEFISDSVSEEELEKIE
;
A
#
# COMPACT_ATOMS: atom_id res chain seq x y z
N MET A 1 5.47 -14.95 -2.64
CA MET A 1 5.69 -13.56 -3.14
C MET A 1 4.87 -13.35 -4.41
N LEU A 2 4.48 -12.11 -4.75
CA LEU A 2 3.81 -11.79 -6.02
C LEU A 2 4.68 -12.10 -7.23
N GLU A 3 4.05 -12.52 -8.33
CA GLU A 3 4.74 -12.62 -9.60
C GLU A 3 5.18 -11.24 -10.09
N LYS A 4 6.22 -11.21 -10.94
CA LYS A 4 6.81 -9.93 -11.39
C LYS A 4 5.79 -9.03 -12.09
N GLU A 5 4.94 -9.60 -12.94
CA GLU A 5 3.95 -8.85 -13.72
C GLU A 5 2.84 -8.27 -12.82
N GLU A 6 2.27 -9.10 -11.93
CA GLU A 6 1.28 -8.65 -10.93
C GLU A 6 1.85 -7.53 -10.05
N ARG A 7 3.09 -7.69 -9.59
CA ARG A 7 3.75 -6.70 -8.75
C ARG A 7 3.94 -5.36 -9.46
N GLU A 8 4.36 -5.38 -10.72
CA GLU A 8 4.49 -4.13 -11.49
C GLU A 8 3.14 -3.50 -11.77
N GLU A 9 2.10 -4.28 -12.01
CA GLU A 9 0.73 -3.77 -12.16
C GLU A 9 0.26 -3.05 -10.88
N LEU A 10 0.36 -3.69 -9.72
CA LEU A 10 -0.01 -3.12 -8.44
C LEU A 10 0.81 -1.86 -8.11
N LYS A 11 2.13 -1.88 -8.37
CA LYS A 11 2.99 -0.70 -8.23
C LYS A 11 2.54 0.45 -9.15
N ASN A 12 2.12 0.16 -10.38
CA ASN A 12 1.67 1.18 -11.30
C ASN A 12 0.35 1.80 -10.86
N ARG A 13 -0.60 1.01 -10.33
CA ARG A 13 -1.85 1.50 -9.73
C ARG A 13 -1.56 2.48 -8.59
N LEU A 14 -0.68 2.09 -7.65
CA LEU A 14 -0.24 2.94 -6.54
C LEU A 14 0.45 4.21 -7.01
N LYS A 15 1.39 4.08 -7.96
CA LYS A 15 2.11 5.22 -8.52
C LYS A 15 1.16 6.21 -9.17
N GLN A 16 0.13 5.74 -9.87
CA GLN A 16 -0.88 6.60 -10.49
C GLN A 16 -1.72 7.30 -9.41
N LYS A 17 -2.20 6.56 -8.41
CA LYS A 17 -3.00 7.13 -7.31
C LYS A 17 -2.24 8.23 -6.55
N PHE A 18 -0.93 8.06 -6.37
CA PHE A 18 -0.04 8.98 -5.67
C PHE A 18 0.80 9.88 -6.60
N SER A 19 0.40 10.09 -7.85
CA SER A 19 1.20 10.85 -8.84
C SER A 19 1.02 12.37 -8.80
N ASP A 20 -0.14 12.83 -8.32
CA ASP A 20 -0.58 14.23 -8.45
C ASP A 20 -0.81 14.89 -7.08
N TYR A 21 0.16 14.72 -6.19
CA TYR A 21 0.18 15.44 -4.92
C TYR A 21 1.61 15.69 -4.43
N TYR A 22 1.72 16.58 -3.45
CA TYR A 22 2.93 16.90 -2.70
C TYR A 22 2.70 16.67 -1.21
N GLU A 23 3.51 15.82 -0.58
CA GLU A 23 3.45 15.67 0.87
C GLU A 23 4.33 16.71 1.56
N ILE A 24 3.80 17.47 2.52
CA ILE A 24 4.51 18.61 3.15
C ILE A 24 5.87 18.20 3.75
N ALA A 25 5.95 17.04 4.39
CA ALA A 25 7.20 16.53 4.98
C ALA A 25 7.98 15.56 4.07
N GLY A 26 7.33 15.01 3.04
CA GLY A 26 7.86 13.91 2.22
C GLY A 26 8.26 14.31 0.80
N GLY A 27 7.69 15.38 0.27
CA GLY A 27 7.83 15.82 -1.11
C GLY A 27 6.97 15.05 -2.11
N LYS A 28 7.26 15.21 -3.40
CA LYS A 28 6.49 14.61 -4.49
C LYS A 28 6.67 13.10 -4.55
N ASN A 29 5.56 12.37 -4.74
CA ASN A 29 5.51 10.90 -4.83
C ASN A 29 6.00 10.17 -3.57
N TYR A 30 6.12 10.85 -2.42
CA TYR A 30 6.68 10.26 -1.20
C TYR A 30 6.00 8.94 -0.82
N ARG A 31 4.67 8.93 -0.75
CA ARG A 31 3.88 7.75 -0.35
C ARG A 31 4.16 6.52 -1.21
N PHE A 32 4.32 6.68 -2.53
CA PHE A 32 4.67 5.55 -3.39
C PHE A 32 6.02 4.94 -3.02
N TYR A 33 7.06 5.77 -2.84
CA TYR A 33 8.38 5.29 -2.46
C TYR A 33 8.43 4.74 -1.04
N HIS A 34 7.66 5.34 -0.13
CA HIS A 34 7.45 4.84 1.22
C HIS A 34 6.87 3.41 1.19
N LEU A 35 5.76 3.19 0.48
CA LEU A 35 5.12 1.88 0.33
C LEU A 35 6.07 0.86 -0.31
N GLU A 36 6.83 1.25 -1.35
CA GLU A 36 7.81 0.35 -1.97
C GLU A 36 8.95 -0.04 -1.02
N ALA A 37 9.39 0.88 -0.17
CA ALA A 37 10.41 0.62 0.85
C ALA A 37 9.87 -0.32 1.94
N VAL A 38 8.65 -0.07 2.44
CA VAL A 38 7.97 -0.92 3.43
C VAL A 38 7.82 -2.34 2.89
N ARG A 39 7.33 -2.51 1.65
CA ARG A 39 7.26 -3.82 0.96
C ARG A 39 8.59 -4.58 0.97
N LYS A 40 9.68 -3.91 0.58
CA LYS A 40 11.03 -4.52 0.55
C LYS A 40 11.49 -4.96 1.93
N LEU A 41 11.22 -4.14 2.96
CA LEU A 41 11.59 -4.43 4.34
C LEU A 41 10.74 -5.56 4.93
N ALA A 42 9.44 -5.58 4.65
CA ALA A 42 8.51 -6.63 5.08
C ALA A 42 8.96 -8.01 4.57
N LEU A 43 9.23 -8.14 3.26
CA LEU A 43 9.73 -9.39 2.69
C LEU A 43 11.08 -9.81 3.28
N LYS A 44 12.01 -8.86 3.47
CA LYS A 44 13.31 -9.13 4.09
C LYS A 44 13.21 -9.55 5.56
N LEU A 45 12.16 -9.11 6.25
CA LEU A 45 11.87 -9.54 7.63
C LEU A 45 11.27 -10.95 7.63
N ALA A 46 10.35 -11.25 6.70
CA ALA A 46 9.76 -12.57 6.55
C ALA A 46 10.83 -13.66 6.33
N GLU A 47 11.88 -13.38 5.54
CA GLU A 47 13.04 -14.27 5.35
C GLU A 47 13.75 -14.70 6.65
N LYS A 48 13.54 -13.97 7.76
CA LYS A 48 14.20 -14.21 9.06
C LYS A 48 13.27 -14.84 10.09
N ILE A 49 11.99 -14.98 9.78
CA ILE A 49 10.98 -15.53 10.68
C ILE A 49 10.83 -17.01 10.33
N ASP A 50 10.92 -17.88 11.35
CA ASP A 50 10.73 -19.32 11.20
C ASP A 50 9.24 -19.67 11.31
N GLU A 51 8.42 -19.05 10.47
CA GLU A 51 6.99 -19.28 10.35
C GLU A 51 6.59 -19.34 8.87
N ASP A 52 5.52 -20.07 8.59
CA ASP A 52 4.95 -20.15 7.24
C ASP A 52 4.15 -18.87 6.95
N ILE A 53 4.84 -17.88 6.37
CA ILE A 53 4.25 -16.58 6.04
C ILE A 53 3.76 -16.63 4.59
N ASP A 54 2.49 -16.27 4.39
CA ASP A 54 1.97 -15.99 3.06
C ASP A 54 2.60 -14.70 2.52
N GLU A 55 3.71 -14.85 1.81
CA GLU A 55 4.45 -13.74 1.25
C GLU A 55 3.65 -12.93 0.22
N LYS A 56 2.62 -13.51 -0.42
CA LYS A 56 1.80 -12.78 -1.40
C LYS A 56 0.88 -11.81 -0.66
N VAL A 57 0.19 -12.30 0.36
CA VAL A 57 -0.61 -11.49 1.28
C VAL A 57 0.26 -10.41 1.94
N LEU A 58 1.42 -10.80 2.50
CA LEU A 58 2.34 -9.85 3.14
C LEU A 58 2.82 -8.75 2.17
N GLU A 59 3.23 -9.12 0.96
CA GLU A 59 3.71 -8.15 -0.03
C GLU A 59 2.61 -7.17 -0.45
N THR A 60 1.38 -7.67 -0.60
CA THR A 60 0.22 -6.87 -1.03
C THR A 60 -0.25 -5.95 0.10
N ALA A 61 -0.42 -6.47 1.32
CA ALA A 61 -0.75 -5.68 2.50
C ALA A 61 0.30 -4.58 2.73
N ALA A 62 1.59 -4.89 2.64
CA ALA A 62 2.65 -3.89 2.80
C ALA A 62 2.59 -2.77 1.73
N LEU A 63 2.23 -3.10 0.49
CA LEU A 63 2.07 -2.14 -0.60
C LEU A 63 0.85 -1.22 -0.43
N TYR A 64 -0.23 -1.71 0.19
CA TYR A 64 -1.50 -0.99 0.23
C TYR A 64 -1.95 -0.56 1.63
N HIS A 65 -1.19 -0.82 2.69
CA HIS A 65 -1.57 -0.50 4.07
C HIS A 65 -1.96 0.99 4.27
N ASP A 66 -1.37 1.87 3.46
CA ASP A 66 -1.54 3.31 3.54
C ASP A 66 -2.39 3.88 2.39
N ILE A 67 -3.14 3.05 1.65
CA ILE A 67 -3.94 3.49 0.51
C ILE A 67 -5.02 4.50 0.91
N GLY A 68 -5.55 4.38 2.14
CA GLY A 68 -6.54 5.30 2.70
C GLY A 68 -6.04 6.75 2.83
N ARG A 69 -4.71 6.96 2.88
CA ARG A 69 -4.08 8.29 2.88
C ARG A 69 -4.38 9.08 1.62
N ALA A 70 -4.75 8.42 0.52
CA ALA A 70 -5.08 9.13 -0.71
C ALA A 70 -6.30 10.06 -0.59
N GLU A 71 -7.13 9.88 0.45
CA GLU A 71 -8.25 10.77 0.78
C GLU A 71 -7.82 12.02 1.56
N ASP A 72 -6.62 12.01 2.13
CA ASP A 72 -6.05 13.16 2.87
C ASP A 72 -5.41 14.19 1.91
N ILE A 73 -5.49 13.94 0.60
CA ILE A 73 -4.96 14.83 -0.44
C ILE A 73 -6.00 15.93 -0.70
N GLU A 74 -5.69 17.15 -0.27
CA GLU A 74 -6.51 18.33 -0.49
C GLU A 74 -5.74 19.35 -1.35
N ASP A 75 -6.35 19.83 -2.44
CA ASP A 75 -5.75 20.79 -3.38
C ASP A 75 -4.35 20.40 -3.90
N GLY A 76 -4.07 19.09 -3.98
CA GLY A 76 -2.79 18.55 -4.45
C GLY A 76 -1.68 18.54 -3.38
N GLU A 77 -2.03 18.81 -2.13
CA GLU A 77 -1.11 18.72 -0.97
C GLU A 77 -1.64 17.70 0.04
N MET A 78 -0.72 17.15 0.85
CA MET A 78 -1.05 16.30 1.99
C MET A 78 -0.21 16.72 3.19
N ASP A 79 -0.86 17.05 4.30
CA ASP A 79 -0.21 17.17 5.60
C ASP A 79 -0.17 15.79 6.27
N PRO A 80 1.02 15.22 6.58
CA PRO A 80 1.07 13.94 7.25
C PRO A 80 0.59 13.96 8.71
N PHE A 81 0.48 15.15 9.31
CA PHE A 81 0.13 15.37 10.72
C PHE A 81 -1.32 15.84 10.94
N GLU A 82 -2.03 16.26 9.89
CA GLU A 82 -3.47 16.56 9.94
C GLU A 82 -4.26 15.51 9.14
N GLY A 83 -5.52 15.23 9.52
CA GLY A 83 -6.38 14.28 8.80
C GLY A 83 -6.01 12.79 8.91
N HIS A 84 -4.94 12.45 9.64
CA HIS A 84 -4.41 11.09 9.73
C HIS A 84 -5.27 10.10 10.52
N GLU A 85 -6.35 10.53 11.19
CA GLU A 85 -7.21 9.62 11.96
C GLU A 85 -8.12 8.81 11.03
N GLY A 86 -8.15 7.49 11.24
CA GLY A 86 -9.01 6.55 10.51
C GLY A 86 -8.55 6.19 9.09
N HIS A 87 -7.31 6.54 8.70
CA HIS A 87 -6.79 6.16 7.37
C HIS A 87 -6.60 4.64 7.21
N ASP A 88 -6.39 3.95 8.32
CA ASP A 88 -6.35 2.49 8.44
C ASP A 88 -7.71 1.88 8.14
N GLU A 89 -8.77 2.34 8.79
CA GLU A 89 -10.15 1.90 8.53
C GLU A 89 -10.60 2.23 7.09
N ARG A 90 -10.36 3.47 6.64
CA ARG A 90 -10.62 3.88 5.24
C ARG A 90 -9.80 3.06 4.24
N GLY A 91 -8.60 2.66 4.62
CA GLY A 91 -7.69 1.85 3.82
C GLY A 91 -8.24 0.45 3.63
N ALA A 92 -8.65 -0.21 4.72
CA ALA A 92 -9.25 -1.53 4.70
C ALA A 92 -10.55 -1.57 3.85
N GLU A 93 -11.42 -0.57 3.97
CA GLU A 93 -12.66 -0.51 3.17
C GLU A 93 -12.41 -0.35 1.65
N LYS A 94 -11.28 0.24 1.27
CA LYS A 94 -10.98 0.59 -0.13
C LYS A 94 -9.96 -0.30 -0.78
N VAL A 95 -9.13 -1.02 -0.02
CA VAL A 95 -8.03 -1.81 -0.59
C VAL A 95 -8.54 -2.83 -1.60
N GLY A 96 -9.70 -3.45 -1.34
CA GLY A 96 -10.37 -4.36 -2.27
C GLY A 96 -10.60 -3.77 -3.66
N GLU A 97 -10.96 -2.49 -3.78
CA GLU A 97 -11.14 -1.80 -5.07
C GLU A 97 -9.85 -1.77 -5.91
N PHE A 98 -8.69 -1.83 -5.26
CA PHE A 98 -7.39 -1.77 -5.93
C PHE A 98 -6.78 -3.14 -6.21
N ILE A 99 -7.15 -4.17 -5.46
CA ILE A 99 -6.42 -5.45 -5.48
C ILE A 99 -7.29 -6.67 -5.79
N SER A 100 -8.63 -6.56 -5.80
CA SER A 100 -9.54 -7.73 -5.96
C SER A 100 -9.29 -8.56 -7.21
N ASP A 101 -8.76 -7.97 -8.27
CA ASP A 101 -8.45 -8.67 -9.53
C ASP A 101 -7.10 -9.41 -9.48
N SER A 102 -6.28 -9.15 -8.46
CA SER A 102 -4.91 -9.67 -8.28
C SER A 102 -4.79 -10.67 -7.14
N VAL A 103 -5.82 -10.81 -6.31
CA VAL A 103 -5.86 -11.72 -5.17
C VAL A 103 -7.16 -12.53 -5.18
N SER A 104 -7.14 -13.71 -4.57
CA SER A 104 -8.36 -14.48 -4.31
C SER A 104 -9.19 -13.84 -3.19
N GLU A 105 -10.45 -14.23 -3.05
CA GLU A 105 -11.33 -13.76 -1.96
C GLU A 105 -10.74 -14.10 -0.58
N GLU A 106 -10.15 -15.29 -0.41
CA GLU A 106 -9.47 -15.68 0.83
C GLU A 106 -8.20 -14.86 1.12
N GLU A 107 -7.47 -14.47 0.08
CA GLU A 107 -6.30 -13.59 0.22
C GLU A 107 -6.75 -12.16 0.53
N LEU A 108 -7.85 -11.69 -0.05
CA LEU A 108 -8.43 -10.38 0.20
C LEU A 108 -8.87 -10.23 1.66
N GLU A 109 -9.58 -11.22 2.21
CA GLU A 109 -9.99 -11.25 3.63
C GLU A 109 -8.80 -11.20 4.61
N LYS A 110 -7.60 -11.59 4.18
CA LYS A 110 -6.37 -11.50 4.99
C LYS A 110 -5.66 -10.15 4.85
N ILE A 111 -6.01 -9.36 3.84
CA ILE A 111 -5.39 -8.06 3.52
C ILE A 111 -6.23 -6.90 4.07
N GLU A 112 -7.55 -7.02 4.04
CA GLU A 112 -8.51 -6.11 4.69
C GLU A 112 -8.46 -6.21 6.22
#